data_AF-A0A821LQI0-F1
#
_entry.id   AF-A0A821LQI0-F1
#
_cell.length_a   1.000
_cell.length_b   1.000
_cell.length_c   1.000
_cell.angle_alpha   90.00
_cell.angle_beta   90.00
_cell.angle_gamma   90.00
#
_symmetry.space_group_name_H-M   'P 1'
#
loop_
_entity.id
_entity.type
_entity.pdbx_description
1 polymer ?
#
loop_
_entity_poly.entity_id
_entity_poly.type
_entity_poly.pdbx_seq_one_letter_code
_entity_poly.pdbx_strand_id
1 'polypeptide(L)'
;ANSKSSSVYGLLNNCRTAQGQRLLMQWLKQPLTDMAKINERLDIVDAFVNDSGIRNFITQDFLGRIPDFERIVRKFIRKKANLEDCYKIYVAVNKIPKLIEYISEFNGPNKDVLNHLIIQPIQVFK
;
A
#
# COMPACT_ATOMS: atom_id res chain seq x y z
N ALA A 1 5.89 -28.60 9.36
CA ALA A 1 7.01 -27.65 9.15
C ALA A 1 6.51 -26.52 8.25
N ASN A 2 6.40 -25.30 8.78
CA ASN A 2 5.77 -24.16 8.09
C ASN A 2 6.75 -23.58 7.06
N SER A 3 6.62 -23.98 5.79
CA SER A 3 7.51 -23.62 4.68
C SER A 3 7.32 -22.18 4.16
N LYS A 4 7.13 -21.20 5.06
CA LYS A 4 7.09 -19.78 4.66
C LYS A 4 8.40 -19.34 3.97
N SER A 5 9.50 -20.06 4.19
CA SER A 5 10.82 -19.79 3.63
C SER A 5 11.19 -20.59 2.37
N SER A 6 10.33 -21.46 1.83
CA SER A 6 10.71 -22.32 0.69
C SER A 6 10.54 -21.69 -0.69
N SER A 7 10.06 -20.45 -0.78
CA SER A 7 9.89 -19.74 -2.05
C SER A 7 10.23 -18.26 -1.91
N VAL A 8 10.66 -17.63 -3.01
CA VAL A 8 10.95 -16.17 -3.07
C VAL A 8 9.73 -15.35 -2.66
N TYR A 9 8.53 -15.76 -3.09
CA TYR A 9 7.29 -15.11 -2.65
C TYR A 9 7.08 -15.21 -1.14
N GLY A 10 7.27 -16.39 -0.55
CA GLY A 10 7.12 -16.57 0.90
C GLY A 10 8.12 -15.74 1.73
N LEU A 11 9.35 -15.58 1.21
CA LEU A 11 10.39 -14.78 1.85
C LEU A 11 10.08 -13.27 1.78
N LEU A 12 9.68 -12.77 0.62
CA LEU A 12 9.48 -11.33 0.38
C LEU A 12 8.10 -10.84 0.87
N ASN A 13 7.10 -11.71 0.90
CA ASN A 13 5.74 -11.30 1.20
C ASN A 13 5.50 -11.02 2.69
N ASN A 14 5.70 -9.74 3.04
CA ASN A 14 5.31 -9.16 4.33
C ASN A 14 4.18 -8.13 4.16
N CYS A 15 3.41 -8.21 3.07
CA CYS A 15 2.33 -7.28 2.79
C CYS A 15 1.19 -7.43 3.81
N ARG A 16 0.72 -6.28 4.32
CA ARG A 16 -0.32 -6.19 5.36
C ARG A 16 -1.75 -6.31 4.83
N THR A 17 -1.94 -6.09 3.52
CA THR A 17 -3.26 -6.15 2.88
C THR A 17 -3.28 -7.23 1.80
N ALA A 18 -4.45 -7.84 1.57
CA ALA A 18 -4.62 -8.85 0.53
C ALA A 18 -4.35 -8.29 -0.88
N GLN A 19 -4.68 -7.01 -1.11
CA GLN A 19 -4.39 -6.30 -2.35
C GLN A 19 -2.87 -6.14 -2.57
N GLY A 20 -2.11 -5.81 -1.51
CA GLY A 20 -0.64 -5.76 -1.57
C GLY A 20 -0.02 -7.14 -1.85
N GLN A 21 -0.53 -8.20 -1.23
CA GLN A 21 -0.08 -9.58 -1.48
C GLN A 21 -0.30 -9.98 -2.95
N ARG A 22 -1.47 -9.64 -3.53
CA ARG A 22 -1.78 -9.87 -4.94
C ARG A 22 -0.83 -9.10 -5.86
N LEU A 23 -0.58 -7.83 -5.56
CA LEU A 23 0.33 -6.97 -6.33
C LEU A 23 1.78 -7.49 -6.30
N LEU A 24 2.29 -7.90 -5.13
CA LEU A 24 3.63 -8.47 -5.01
C LEU A 24 3.77 -9.77 -5.82
N MET A 25 2.77 -10.65 -5.74
CA MET A 25 2.75 -11.87 -6.56
C MET A 25 2.77 -11.54 -8.05
N GLN A 26 2.04 -10.51 -8.48
CA GLN A 26 2.06 -10.04 -9.87
C GLN A 26 3.45 -9.52 -10.25
N TRP A 27 4.09 -8.69 -9.43
CA TRP A 27 5.43 -8.15 -9.72
C TRP A 27 6.50 -9.25 -9.86
N LEU A 28 6.42 -10.31 -9.06
CA LEU A 28 7.34 -11.45 -9.20
C LEU A 28 7.12 -12.23 -10.49
N LYS A 29 5.86 -12.32 -10.97
CA LYS A 29 5.52 -12.98 -12.24
C LYS A 29 5.78 -12.11 -13.46
N GLN A 30 5.79 -10.78 -13.29
CA GLN A 30 5.90 -9.79 -14.35
C GLN A 30 6.97 -8.76 -13.98
N PRO A 31 8.27 -9.13 -14.05
CA PRO A 31 9.35 -8.18 -13.81
C PRO A 31 9.28 -7.02 -14.80
N LEU A 32 9.66 -5.83 -14.33
CA LEU A 32 9.79 -4.67 -15.20
C LEU A 32 11.05 -4.78 -16.05
N THR A 33 10.98 -4.25 -17.27
CA THR A 33 12.12 -4.10 -18.18
C THR A 33 12.51 -2.62 -18.38
N ASP A 34 11.65 -1.71 -17.95
CA ASP A 34 11.84 -0.27 -18.04
C ASP A 34 12.66 0.25 -16.85
N MET A 35 13.86 0.76 -17.14
CA MET A 35 14.80 1.25 -16.14
C MET A 35 14.23 2.38 -15.28
N ALA A 36 13.46 3.30 -15.88
CA ALA A 36 12.89 4.43 -15.14
C ALA A 36 11.91 3.93 -14.07
N LYS A 37 11.05 2.98 -14.42
CA LYS A 37 10.08 2.38 -13.48
C LYS A 37 10.74 1.50 -12.41
N ILE A 38 11.86 0.87 -12.74
CA ILE A 38 12.64 0.11 -11.77
C ILE A 38 13.22 1.06 -10.72
N ASN A 39 13.88 2.13 -11.16
CA ASN A 39 14.47 3.12 -10.26
C ASN A 39 13.40 3.81 -9.40
N GLU A 40 12.26 4.19 -9.99
CA GLU A 40 11.14 4.78 -9.24
C GLU A 40 10.67 3.87 -8.09
N ARG A 41 10.57 2.54 -8.32
CA ARG A 41 10.23 1.59 -7.25
C ARG A 41 11.33 1.49 -6.18
N LEU A 42 12.59 1.54 -6.59
CA LEU A 42 13.73 1.51 -5.67
C LEU A 42 13.79 2.78 -4.82
N ASP A 43 13.48 3.94 -5.39
CA ASP A 43 13.45 5.22 -4.68
C ASP A 43 12.39 5.22 -3.58
N ILE A 44 11.20 4.64 -3.85
CA ILE A 44 10.16 4.43 -2.84
C ILE A 44 10.66 3.51 -1.71
N VAL A 45 11.30 2.39 -2.06
CA VAL A 45 11.84 1.45 -1.07
C VAL A 45 12.88 2.14 -0.20
N ASP A 46 13.82 2.87 -0.82
CA ASP A 46 14.89 3.59 -0.12
C ASP A 46 14.32 4.64 0.84
N ALA A 47 13.29 5.39 0.44
CA ALA A 47 12.62 6.34 1.32
C ALA A 47 12.08 5.67 2.61
N PHE A 48 11.42 4.51 2.47
CA PHE A 48 10.91 3.76 3.63
C PHE A 48 11.96 2.96 4.38
N VAL A 49 13.10 2.65 3.77
CA VAL A 49 14.24 2.03 4.46
C VAL A 49 14.88 3.05 5.41
N ASN A 50 15.08 4.27 4.92
CA ASN A 50 15.74 5.36 5.64
C ASN A 50 14.89 5.97 6.75
N ASP A 51 13.56 5.87 6.69
CA ASP A 51 12.67 6.29 7.79
C ASP A 51 11.84 5.14 8.34
N SER A 52 12.39 4.53 9.41
CA SER A 52 11.73 3.45 10.14
C SER A 52 10.45 3.89 10.86
N GLY A 53 10.31 5.16 11.24
CA GLY A 53 9.12 5.68 11.92
C GLY A 53 7.92 5.67 10.98
N ILE A 54 8.10 6.23 9.78
CA ILE A 54 7.10 6.22 8.71
C ILE A 54 6.76 4.81 8.27
N ARG A 55 7.77 3.95 8.06
CA ARG A 55 7.54 2.55 7.71
C ARG A 55 6.71 1.83 8.77
N ASN A 56 7.01 2.03 10.05
CA ASN A 56 6.28 1.37 11.14
C ASN A 56 4.84 1.86 11.25
N PHE A 57 4.62 3.18 11.20
CA PHE A 57 3.27 3.75 11.19
C PHE A 57 2.42 3.21 10.03
N ILE A 58 2.96 3.24 8.80
CA ILE A 58 2.23 2.77 7.62
C ILE A 58 1.90 1.29 7.75
N THR A 59 2.86 0.46 8.17
CA THR A 59 2.67 -0.99 8.21
C THR A 59 1.78 -1.45 9.37
N GLN A 60 1.92 -0.86 10.55
CA GLN A 60 1.20 -1.32 11.76
C GLN A 60 -0.11 -0.57 11.97
N ASP A 61 -0.12 0.75 11.82
CA ASP A 61 -1.27 1.58 12.21
C ASP A 61 -2.24 1.85 11.07
N PHE A 62 -1.72 2.00 9.85
CA PHE A 62 -2.54 2.30 8.67
C PHE A 62 -2.96 1.03 7.92
N LEU A 63 -2.02 0.34 7.27
CA LEU A 63 -2.30 -0.76 6.33
C LEU A 63 -2.99 -1.95 7.01
N GLY A 64 -2.67 -2.23 8.27
CA GLY A 64 -3.33 -3.32 9.03
C GLY A 64 -4.84 -3.12 9.20
N ARG A 65 -5.35 -1.90 8.98
CA ARG A 65 -6.76 -1.55 9.13
C ARG A 65 -7.47 -1.29 7.80
N ILE A 66 -6.78 -1.46 6.67
CA ILE A 66 -7.34 -1.26 5.34
C ILE A 66 -8.07 -2.54 4.89
N PRO A 67 -9.37 -2.47 4.57
CA PRO A 67 -10.10 -3.62 4.09
C PRO A 67 -9.65 -4.01 2.67
N ASP A 68 -10.05 -5.20 2.21
CA ASP A 68 -9.86 -5.59 0.82
C ASP A 68 -10.87 -4.83 -0.07
N PHE A 69 -10.48 -3.65 -0.55
CA PHE A 69 -11.32 -2.80 -1.38
C PHE A 69 -11.76 -3.50 -2.67
N GLU A 70 -10.87 -4.24 -3.32
CA GLU A 70 -11.18 -4.96 -4.55
C GLU A 70 -12.33 -5.97 -4.33
N ARG A 71 -12.34 -6.66 -3.18
CA ARG A 71 -13.43 -7.56 -2.79
C ARG A 71 -14.72 -6.80 -2.48
N ILE A 72 -14.65 -5.67 -1.79
CA ILE A 72 -15.82 -4.87 -1.45
C ILE A 72 -16.46 -4.27 -2.72
N VAL A 73 -15.66 -3.68 -3.62
CA VAL A 73 -16.12 -3.12 -4.89
C VAL A 73 -16.86 -4.17 -5.73
N ARG A 74 -16.36 -5.42 -5.79
CA ARG A 74 -17.08 -6.52 -6.44
C ARG A 74 -18.47 -6.79 -5.85
N LYS A 75 -18.67 -6.61 -4.54
CA LYS A 75 -20.00 -6.74 -3.92
C LYS A 75 -20.92 -5.60 -4.35
N PHE A 76 -20.42 -4.36 -4.40
CA PHE A 76 -21.19 -3.21 -4.87
C PHE A 76 -21.64 -3.37 -6.32
N ILE A 77 -20.73 -3.76 -7.22
CA ILE A 77 -21.04 -4.03 -8.63
C ILE A 77 -22.14 -5.09 -8.76
N ARG A 78 -22.08 -6.13 -7.92
CA ARG A 78 -23.08 -7.22 -7.89
C ARG A 78 -24.36 -6.86 -7.13
N LYS A 79 -24.50 -5.64 -6.60
CA LYS A 79 -25.61 -5.21 -5.75
C LYS A 79 -25.83 -6.11 -4.53
N LYS A 80 -24.75 -6.66 -3.98
CA LYS A 80 -24.73 -7.53 -2.77
C LYS A 80 -23.96 -6.92 -1.60
N ALA A 81 -23.60 -5.64 -1.69
CA ALA A 81 -22.98 -4.92 -0.60
C ALA A 81 -24.00 -4.63 0.50
N ASN A 82 -23.58 -4.70 1.75
CA ASN A 82 -24.40 -4.37 2.91
C ASN A 82 -23.89 -3.10 3.63
N LEU A 83 -24.59 -2.67 4.67
CA LEU A 83 -24.20 -1.48 5.44
C LEU A 83 -22.81 -1.62 6.09
N GLU A 84 -22.44 -2.85 6.48
CA GLU A 84 -21.12 -3.15 7.05
C GLU A 84 -20.00 -2.91 6.03
N ASP A 85 -20.22 -3.25 4.75
CA ASP A 85 -19.28 -2.97 3.66
C ASP A 85 -19.11 -1.45 3.46
N CYS A 86 -20.21 -0.67 3.52
CA CYS A 86 -20.15 0.80 3.49
C CYS A 86 -19.36 1.37 4.67
N TYR A 87 -19.63 0.87 5.88
CA TYR A 87 -18.95 1.31 7.10
C TYR A 87 -17.45 1.01 7.06
N LYS A 88 -17.04 -0.16 6.55
CA LYS A 88 -15.62 -0.51 6.37
C LYS A 88 -14.90 0.46 5.45
N ILE A 89 -15.53 0.85 4.35
CA ILE A 89 -14.98 1.87 3.44
C ILE A 89 -14.86 3.21 4.18
N TYR A 90 -15.94 3.66 4.82
CA TYR A 90 -15.96 4.91 5.58
C TYR A 90 -14.81 5.00 6.60
N VAL A 91 -14.64 3.97 7.42
CA VAL A 91 -13.55 3.90 8.42
C VAL A 91 -12.17 3.94 7.77
N ALA A 92 -11.99 3.32 6.61
CA ALA A 92 -10.72 3.32 5.90
C ALA A 92 -10.41 4.69 5.28
N VAL A 93 -11.39 5.31 4.62
CA VAL A 93 -11.28 6.64 4.00
C VAL A 93 -10.98 7.71 5.05
N ASN A 94 -11.61 7.66 6.22
CA ASN A 94 -11.36 8.61 7.31
C ASN A 94 -9.92 8.60 7.85
N LYS A 95 -9.12 7.57 7.54
CA LYS A 95 -7.71 7.50 7.96
C LYS A 95 -6.77 8.11 6.94
N ILE A 96 -7.22 8.32 5.71
CA ILE A 96 -6.41 8.85 4.62
C ILE A 96 -5.82 10.23 4.94
N PRO A 97 -6.56 11.20 5.53
CA PRO A 97 -5.98 12.50 5.87
C PRO A 97 -4.77 12.39 6.81
N LYS A 98 -4.87 11.55 7.84
CA LYS A 98 -3.78 11.31 8.80
C LYS A 98 -2.58 10.63 8.15
N LEU A 99 -2.80 9.75 7.17
CA LEU A 99 -1.71 9.16 6.39
C LEU A 99 -0.98 10.24 5.58
N ILE A 100 -1.71 11.12 4.90
CA ILE A 100 -1.12 12.20 4.10
C ILE A 100 -0.28 13.11 4.99
N GLU A 101 -0.81 13.53 6.14
CA GLU A 101 -0.10 14.36 7.11
C GLU A 101 1.24 13.72 7.50
N TYR A 102 1.21 12.44 7.92
CA TYR A 102 2.41 11.74 8.37
C TYR A 102 3.45 11.51 7.27
N ILE A 103 3.03 11.22 6.03
CA ILE A 103 3.97 11.09 4.90
C ILE A 103 4.51 12.46 4.48
N SER A 104 3.74 13.53 4.62
CA SER A 104 4.17 14.89 4.26
C SER A 104 5.26 15.43 5.19
N GLU A 105 5.30 14.93 6.43
CA GLU A 105 6.35 15.22 7.41
C GLU A 105 7.70 14.56 7.07
N PHE A 106 7.72 13.58 6.14
CA PHE A 106 8.96 12.98 5.67
C PHE A 106 9.88 14.03 5.06
N ASN A 107 11.12 14.09 5.54
CA ASN A 107 12.15 15.02 5.05
C ASN A 107 13.43 14.28 4.60
N GLY A 108 13.32 12.98 4.33
CA GLY A 108 14.44 12.16 3.87
C GLY A 108 14.67 12.22 2.35
N PRO A 109 15.66 11.47 1.85
CA PRO A 109 15.89 11.32 0.42
C PRO A 109 14.66 10.74 -0.27
N ASN A 110 14.45 11.11 -1.54
CA ASN A 110 13.32 10.66 -2.38
C ASN A 110 11.93 11.13 -1.88
N LYS A 111 11.86 12.19 -1.07
CA LYS A 111 10.60 12.84 -0.66
C LYS A 111 9.71 13.18 -1.85
N ASP A 112 10.30 13.69 -2.93
CA ASP A 112 9.56 14.10 -4.13
C ASP A 112 8.84 12.93 -4.78
N VAL A 113 9.46 11.74 -4.78
CA VAL A 113 8.85 10.51 -5.29
C VAL A 113 7.64 10.10 -4.45
N LEU A 114 7.75 10.15 -3.12
CA LEU A 114 6.61 9.89 -2.23
C LEU A 114 5.48 10.91 -2.42
N ASN A 115 5.83 12.18 -2.59
CA ASN A 115 4.86 13.24 -2.86
C ASN A 115 4.11 12.98 -4.16
N HIS A 116 4.83 12.69 -5.24
CA HIS A 116 4.25 12.50 -6.57
C HIS A 116 3.41 11.22 -6.68
N LEU A 117 3.88 10.11 -6.12
CA LEU A 117 3.25 8.80 -6.32
C LEU A 117 2.21 8.44 -5.26
N ILE A 118 2.30 9.02 -4.06
CA ILE A 118 1.40 8.69 -2.95
C ILE A 118 0.53 9.88 -2.58
N ILE A 119 1.12 11.05 -2.30
CA ILE A 119 0.35 12.17 -1.75
C ILE A 119 -0.54 12.82 -2.82
N GLN A 120 0.02 13.23 -3.97
CA GLN A 120 -0.73 13.92 -5.02
C GLN A 120 -1.96 13.13 -5.51
N PRO A 121 -1.87 11.82 -5.84
CA PRO A 121 -3.02 11.08 -6.35
C PRO A 121 -4.17 10.97 -5.34
N ILE A 122 -3.84 10.95 -4.05
CA ILE A 122 -4.82 10.83 -2.98
C ILE A 122 -5.44 12.20 -2.64
N GLN A 123 -4.68 13.29 -2.78
CA GLN A 123 -5.18 14.64 -2.54
C GLN A 123 -6.21 15.13 -3.57
N VAL A 124 -6.30 14.49 -4.75
CA VAL A 124 -7.32 14.81 -5.78
C VAL A 124 -8.75 14.55 -5.29
N PHE A 125 -8.93 13.77 -4.22
CA PHE A 125 -10.24 13.46 -3.64
C PHE A 125 -10.74 14.49 -2.61
N LYS A 126 -10.15 15.69 -2.56
CA LYS A 126 -10.67 16.84 -1.79
C LYS A 126 -11.80 17.54 -2.53
#